data_AF-A0A0B5BB55-F1
#
_entry.id   AF-A0A0B5BB55-F1
#
_cell.length_a   1.000
_cell.length_b   1.000
_cell.length_c   1.000
_cell.angle_alpha   90.00
_cell.angle_beta   90.00
_cell.angle_gamma   90.00
#
_symmetry.space_group_name_H-M   'P 1'
#
loop_
_entity.id
_entity.type
_entity.pdbx_description
1 polymer ?
#
loop_
_entity_poly.entity_id
_entity_poly.type
_entity_poly.pdbx_seq_one_letter_code
_entity_poly.pdbx_strand_id
1 'polypeptide(L)'
;MGNESDDRKRSHLRLVVNNPELRNPRPTPGEEPFIPLEELAANRETIRPDFYRGLGQWQVKCYEFLERHLARTGIPYGLDPRNGRLVVVPAGAVCPEILEHGGTSQDEILLFAAEDVAGEGGCLSLEMILPFWSDDDSLMEDALLTAPILPYGSLFLEENRNDEYLDLIYRVAFPIFPPALTGRLLDKLFAVARFELRETLTSLDRYPEA
;
A
#
# COMPACT_ATOMS: atom_id res chain seq x y z
N MET A 1 -23.49 32.95 10.18
CA MET A 1 -23.97 31.60 9.83
C MET A 1 -23.24 31.28 8.54
N GLY A 2 -21.97 30.88 8.58
CA GLY A 2 -21.44 29.66 9.20
C GLY A 2 -21.06 28.80 8.01
N ASN A 3 -19.83 28.99 7.52
CA ASN A 3 -19.27 28.28 6.37
C ASN A 3 -19.44 26.77 6.59
N GLU A 4 -20.31 26.13 5.80
CA GLU A 4 -20.21 24.71 5.51
C GLU A 4 -18.88 24.53 4.77
N SER A 5 -17.83 24.14 5.50
CA SER A 5 -16.67 23.56 4.86
C SER A 5 -17.16 22.31 4.13
N ASP A 6 -16.77 22.21 2.87
CA ASP A 6 -16.94 21.03 2.04
C ASP A 6 -16.06 19.92 2.65
N ASP A 7 -16.53 19.32 3.75
CA ASP A 7 -15.87 18.25 4.51
C ASP A 7 -15.81 16.93 3.72
N ARG A 8 -16.33 16.91 2.48
CA ARG A 8 -16.41 15.74 1.59
C ARG A 8 -15.10 15.39 0.89
N LYS A 9 -14.01 16.10 1.17
CA LYS A 9 -12.68 15.74 0.66
C LYS A 9 -11.87 15.13 1.79
N ARG A 10 -12.00 13.82 1.98
CA ARG A 10 -11.07 13.06 2.83
C ARG A 10 -9.64 13.41 2.39
N SER A 11 -8.82 13.83 3.34
CA SER A 11 -7.40 14.08 3.07
C SER A 11 -6.79 12.82 2.44
N HIS A 12 -5.78 12.96 1.58
CA HIS A 12 -5.06 11.87 0.89
C HIS A 12 -5.03 10.57 1.71
N LEU A 13 -5.40 9.47 1.06
CA LEU A 13 -5.63 8.19 1.73
C LEU A 13 -4.28 7.60 2.10
N ARG A 14 -4.09 7.45 3.41
CA ARG A 14 -2.85 7.00 4.03
C ARG A 14 -3.06 5.62 4.58
N LEU A 15 -2.25 4.68 4.13
CA LEU A 15 -2.30 3.34 4.70
C LEU A 15 -1.53 3.39 6.02
N VAL A 16 -2.27 3.41 7.12
CA VAL A 16 -1.72 3.37 8.48
C VAL A 16 -1.47 1.91 8.79
N VAL A 17 -0.31 1.45 8.34
CA VAL A 17 -0.07 0.02 8.15
C VAL A 17 0.09 -0.69 9.49
N ASN A 18 -0.92 -1.49 9.81
CA ASN A 18 -0.80 -2.55 10.77
C ASN A 18 -0.05 -3.72 10.10
N ASN A 19 1.27 -3.79 10.31
CA ASN A 19 2.11 -4.89 9.80
C ASN A 19 1.45 -6.26 10.11
N PRO A 20 1.20 -7.12 9.10
CA PRO A 20 0.68 -8.47 9.32
C PRO A 20 1.53 -9.33 10.26
N GLU A 21 2.84 -9.09 10.35
CA GLU A 21 3.75 -9.80 11.27
C GLU A 21 3.77 -9.22 12.69
N LEU A 22 3.26 -7.98 12.90
CA LEU A 22 2.96 -7.43 14.22
C LEU A 22 1.58 -7.90 14.75
N ARG A 23 0.83 -8.71 13.99
CA ARG A 23 -0.40 -9.41 14.43
C ARG A 23 -0.10 -10.57 15.39
N ASN A 24 0.72 -10.31 16.41
CA ASN A 24 0.61 -11.08 17.65
C ASN A 24 -0.81 -10.82 18.21
N PRO A 25 -1.56 -11.82 18.69
CA PRO A 25 -2.94 -11.66 19.18
C PRO A 25 -3.07 -10.83 20.47
N ARG A 26 -2.04 -10.07 20.84
CA ARG A 26 -2.00 -9.19 22.00
C ARG A 26 -1.46 -7.83 21.57
N PRO A 27 -2.29 -6.76 21.56
CA PRO A 27 -1.82 -5.42 21.26
C PRO A 27 -0.81 -4.98 22.33
N THR A 28 0.34 -4.46 21.90
CA THR A 28 1.28 -3.79 22.79
C THR A 28 0.85 -2.31 22.87
N PRO A 29 0.55 -1.76 24.05
CA PRO A 29 0.13 -0.36 24.17
C PRO A 29 1.33 0.57 23.99
N GLY A 30 1.21 1.52 23.06
CA GLY A 30 2.25 2.49 22.71
C GLY A 30 2.44 2.55 21.20
N GLU A 31 1.70 3.43 20.54
CA GLU A 31 1.77 3.61 19.09
C GLU A 31 3.08 4.32 18.72
N GLU A 32 3.75 3.80 17.68
CA GLU A 32 4.88 4.50 17.09
C GLU A 32 4.36 5.61 16.16
N PRO A 33 4.96 6.82 16.17
CA PRO A 33 4.41 7.94 15.43
C PRO A 33 4.53 7.71 13.92
N PHE A 34 3.43 7.96 13.20
CA PHE A 34 3.35 7.99 11.74
C PHE A 34 4.36 8.99 11.15
N ILE A 35 5.03 8.59 10.07
CA ILE A 35 6.04 9.41 9.38
C ILE A 35 5.59 9.59 7.92
N PRO A 36 5.29 10.81 7.46
CA PRO A 36 4.90 11.07 6.09
C PRO A 36 5.96 10.64 5.07
N LEU A 37 5.54 10.24 3.86
CA LEU A 37 6.43 9.89 2.76
C LEU A 37 7.52 10.93 2.52
N GLU A 38 7.22 12.23 2.58
CA GLU A 38 8.20 13.29 2.37
C GLU A 38 9.31 13.25 3.42
N GLU A 39 8.95 12.99 4.68
CA GLU A 39 9.89 12.88 5.78
C GLU A 39 10.70 11.57 5.69
N LEU A 40 10.06 10.46 5.33
CA LEU A 40 10.73 9.19 5.07
C LEU A 40 11.74 9.30 3.91
N ALA A 41 11.36 9.99 2.84
CA ALA A 41 12.20 10.19 1.67
C ALA A 41 13.36 11.16 1.97
N ALA A 42 13.10 12.25 2.71
CA ALA A 42 14.11 13.24 3.08
C ALA A 42 15.16 12.68 4.05
N ASN A 43 14.74 11.82 4.98
CA ASN A 43 15.61 11.21 5.99
C ASN A 43 16.07 9.80 5.64
N ARG A 44 15.83 9.35 4.40
CA ARG A 44 16.02 7.96 3.97
C ARG A 44 17.40 7.39 4.33
N GLU A 45 18.48 8.10 4.02
CA GLU A 45 19.84 7.60 4.28
C GLU A 45 20.13 7.45 5.78
N THR A 46 19.53 8.29 6.63
CA THR A 46 19.65 8.20 8.09
C THR A 46 18.83 7.03 8.64
N ILE A 47 17.65 6.77 8.05
CA ILE A 47 16.72 5.70 8.47
C ILE A 47 17.17 4.32 7.97
N ARG A 48 17.86 4.26 6.83
CA ARG A 48 18.25 3.04 6.14
C ARG A 48 18.93 2.00 7.04
N PRO A 49 19.91 2.33 7.91
CA PRO A 49 20.50 1.34 8.81
C PRO A 49 19.49 0.70 9.77
N ASP A 50 18.52 1.47 10.27
CA ASP A 50 17.46 0.97 11.15
C ASP A 50 16.48 0.07 10.38
N PHE A 51 16.14 0.44 9.15
CA PHE A 51 15.28 -0.35 8.26
C PHE A 51 15.85 -1.75 7.99
N TYR A 52 17.14 -1.83 7.65
CA TYR A 52 17.79 -3.11 7.34
C TYR A 52 18.18 -3.93 8.58
N ARG A 53 18.07 -3.38 9.79
CA ARG A 53 18.43 -4.09 11.03
C ARG A 53 17.55 -5.33 11.20
N GLY A 54 18.22 -6.49 11.31
CA GLY A 54 17.57 -7.77 11.60
C GLY A 54 16.99 -8.49 10.38
N LEU A 55 17.10 -7.94 9.17
CA LEU A 55 16.59 -8.58 7.96
C LEU A 55 17.47 -9.76 7.51
N GLY A 56 16.83 -10.80 6.97
CA GLY A 56 17.51 -11.92 6.33
C GLY A 56 18.23 -11.49 5.05
N GLN A 57 19.29 -12.21 4.66
CA GLN A 57 20.11 -11.86 3.50
C GLN A 57 19.30 -11.72 2.20
N TRP A 58 18.24 -12.53 2.03
CA TRP A 58 17.39 -12.48 0.86
C TRP A 58 16.50 -11.22 0.84
N GLN A 59 15.93 -10.83 1.99
CA GLN A 59 15.14 -9.61 2.15
C GLN A 59 16.00 -8.38 1.87
N VAL A 60 17.23 -8.36 2.41
CA VAL A 60 18.20 -7.29 2.15
C VAL A 60 18.41 -7.12 0.64
N LYS A 61 18.69 -8.21 -0.09
CA LYS A 61 18.86 -8.17 -1.56
C LYS A 61 17.60 -7.72 -2.29
N CYS A 62 16.42 -8.13 -1.81
CA CYS A 62 15.14 -7.74 -2.38
C CYS A 62 14.93 -6.22 -2.27
N TYR A 63 15.07 -5.66 -1.06
CA TYR A 63 14.94 -4.22 -0.84
C TYR A 63 16.03 -3.42 -1.55
N GLU A 64 17.30 -3.86 -1.53
CA GLU A 64 18.38 -3.19 -2.28
C GLU A 64 18.12 -3.17 -3.79
N PHE A 65 17.49 -4.22 -4.32
CA PHE A 65 17.08 -4.24 -5.73
C PHE A 65 15.91 -3.29 -6.00
N LEU A 66 14.90 -3.30 -5.12
CA LEU A 66 13.75 -2.41 -5.20
C LEU A 66 14.17 -0.94 -5.14
N GLU A 67 14.98 -0.55 -4.16
CA GLU A 67 15.55 0.80 -4.02
C GLU A 67 16.28 1.24 -5.30
N ARG A 68 17.15 0.38 -5.85
CA ARG A 68 17.86 0.66 -7.11
C ARG A 68 16.91 0.82 -8.29
N HIS A 69 15.85 0.01 -8.35
CA HIS A 69 14.86 0.11 -9.41
C HIS A 69 14.11 1.45 -9.32
N LEU A 70 13.60 1.82 -8.14
CA LEU A 70 12.88 3.07 -7.90
C LEU A 70 13.76 4.30 -8.18
N ALA A 71 15.01 4.27 -7.71
CA ALA A 71 15.98 5.33 -7.99
C ALA A 71 16.27 5.47 -9.50
N ARG A 72 16.39 4.36 -10.23
CA ARG A 72 16.62 4.36 -11.68
C ARG A 72 15.43 4.87 -12.47
N THR A 73 14.21 4.58 -12.02
CA THR A 73 12.96 5.05 -12.67
C THR A 73 12.55 6.45 -12.24
N GLY A 74 13.23 7.04 -11.25
CA GLY A 74 12.93 8.37 -10.73
C GLY A 74 11.69 8.42 -9.84
N ILE A 75 11.20 7.27 -9.37
CA ILE A 75 10.06 7.20 -8.45
C ILE A 75 10.54 7.58 -7.05
N PRO A 76 10.00 8.63 -6.42
CA PRO A 76 10.35 8.96 -5.04
C PRO A 76 9.86 7.86 -4.10
N TYR A 77 10.63 7.59 -3.05
CA TYR A 77 10.32 6.52 -2.11
C TYR A 77 10.90 6.79 -0.73
N GLY A 78 10.16 6.35 0.29
CA GLY A 78 10.54 6.34 1.70
C GLY A 78 10.79 4.92 2.21
N LEU A 79 11.54 4.80 3.32
CA LEU A 79 11.77 3.55 4.03
C LEU A 79 11.19 3.66 5.44
N ASP A 80 10.16 2.88 5.75
CA ASP A 80 9.55 2.87 7.07
C ASP A 80 10.05 1.68 7.91
N PRO A 81 10.94 1.90 8.90
CA PRO A 81 11.44 0.85 9.76
C PRO A 81 10.40 0.40 10.81
N ARG A 82 9.38 1.20 11.09
CA ARG A 82 8.49 1.06 12.25
C ARG A 82 7.28 0.20 11.92
N ASN A 83 6.66 0.45 10.77
CA ASN A 83 5.40 -0.19 10.39
C ASN A 83 5.59 -1.44 9.53
N GLY A 84 6.57 -2.28 9.86
CA GLY A 84 6.78 -3.56 9.17
C GLY A 84 7.74 -3.52 7.98
N ARG A 85 8.71 -2.61 8.00
CA ARG A 85 9.79 -2.54 7.02
C ARG A 85 9.26 -2.32 5.60
N LEU A 86 8.49 -1.25 5.46
CA LEU A 86 7.80 -0.92 4.22
C LEU A 86 8.63 0.03 3.37
N VAL A 87 8.62 -0.20 2.06
CA VAL A 87 8.99 0.81 1.09
C VAL A 87 7.72 1.54 0.68
N VAL A 88 7.64 2.83 0.99
CA VAL A 88 6.46 3.67 0.70
C VAL A 88 6.74 4.45 -0.58
N VAL A 89 5.81 4.42 -1.53
CA VAL A 89 5.89 5.16 -2.80
C VAL A 89 4.57 5.88 -3.06
N PRO A 90 4.57 7.02 -3.77
CA PRO A 90 3.33 7.69 -4.11
C PRO A 90 2.58 6.87 -5.17
N ALA A 91 1.31 6.60 -4.88
CA ALA A 91 0.42 5.83 -5.72
C ALA A 91 0.31 6.47 -7.11
N GLY A 92 0.26 7.80 -7.23
CA GLY A 92 0.22 8.47 -8.53
C GLY A 92 1.45 8.21 -9.43
N ALA A 93 2.60 7.82 -8.86
CA ALA A 93 3.79 7.46 -9.65
C ALA A 93 3.74 6.02 -10.18
N VAL A 94 3.05 5.12 -9.48
CA VAL A 94 2.95 3.72 -9.85
C VAL A 94 1.63 3.41 -10.54
N CYS A 95 0.51 3.95 -10.09
CA CYS A 95 -0.84 3.75 -10.58
C CYS A 95 -1.51 5.11 -10.84
N PRO A 96 -1.16 5.82 -11.93
CA PRO A 96 -1.73 7.14 -12.21
C PRO A 96 -3.26 7.14 -12.39
N GLU A 97 -3.86 5.98 -12.66
CA GLU A 97 -5.30 5.80 -12.85
C GLU A 97 -6.12 6.25 -11.63
N ILE A 98 -5.55 6.22 -10.42
CA ILE A 98 -6.24 6.71 -9.20
C ILE A 98 -6.72 8.15 -9.33
N LEU A 99 -6.00 8.98 -10.09
CA LEU A 99 -6.30 10.41 -10.25
C LEU A 99 -7.59 10.64 -11.03
N GLU A 100 -7.97 9.68 -11.86
CA GLU A 100 -9.22 9.72 -12.65
C GLU A 100 -10.44 9.37 -11.79
N HIS A 101 -10.22 8.76 -10.62
CA HIS A 101 -11.24 8.21 -9.73
C HIS A 101 -11.20 8.81 -8.32
N GLY A 102 -10.89 10.10 -8.21
CA GLY A 102 -10.94 10.84 -6.94
C GLY A 102 -9.74 10.65 -6.01
N GLY A 103 -8.75 9.84 -6.39
CA GLY A 103 -7.50 9.69 -5.65
C GLY A 103 -6.57 10.88 -5.79
N THR A 104 -5.56 10.92 -4.93
CA THR A 104 -4.53 11.96 -4.93
C THR A 104 -3.18 11.39 -5.35
N SER A 105 -2.32 12.22 -5.93
CA SER A 105 -0.96 11.79 -6.29
C SER A 105 -0.11 11.40 -5.07
N GLN A 106 -0.57 11.78 -3.87
CA GLN A 106 0.09 11.53 -2.59
C GLN A 106 -0.48 10.32 -1.86
N ASP A 107 -1.53 9.68 -2.38
CA ASP A 107 -2.00 8.41 -1.81
C ASP A 107 -0.84 7.41 -1.81
N GLU A 108 -0.80 6.52 -0.83
CA GLU A 108 0.39 5.71 -0.58
C GLU A 108 0.23 4.29 -1.12
N ILE A 109 1.28 3.80 -1.79
CA ILE A 109 1.50 2.38 -2.05
C ILE A 109 2.59 1.88 -1.12
N LEU A 110 2.35 0.73 -0.53
CA LEU A 110 3.29 0.05 0.33
C LEU A 110 3.86 -1.17 -0.38
N LEU A 111 5.16 -1.35 -0.28
CA LEU A 111 5.87 -2.50 -0.81
C LEU A 111 6.64 -3.18 0.30
N PHE A 112 6.44 -4.49 0.46
CA PHE A 112 7.17 -5.27 1.46
C PHE A 112 7.45 -6.68 0.97
N ALA A 113 8.60 -7.20 1.39
CA ALA A 113 9.05 -8.56 1.11
C ALA A 113 8.73 -9.46 2.29
N ALA A 114 7.91 -10.48 2.06
CA ALA A 114 7.54 -11.48 3.07
C ALA A 114 8.02 -12.87 2.66
N GLU A 115 8.24 -13.74 3.65
CA GLU A 115 8.46 -15.16 3.38
C GLU A 115 7.15 -15.79 2.91
N ASP A 116 7.24 -16.78 2.02
CA ASP A 116 6.08 -17.59 1.72
C ASP A 116 5.67 -18.43 2.94
N VAL A 117 4.43 -18.91 2.94
CA VAL A 117 3.87 -19.67 4.08
C VAL A 117 4.64 -20.97 4.35
N ALA A 118 5.39 -21.48 3.36
CA ALA A 118 6.20 -22.69 3.48
C ALA A 118 7.63 -22.42 3.97
N GLY A 119 8.09 -21.15 4.00
CA GLY A 119 9.47 -20.76 4.23
C GLY A 119 10.44 -21.18 3.10
N GLU A 120 9.92 -21.55 1.93
CA GLU A 120 10.70 -22.07 0.80
C GLU A 120 10.97 -21.02 -0.28
N GLY A 121 10.29 -19.88 -0.19
CA GLY A 121 10.34 -18.77 -1.13
C GLY A 121 10.00 -17.45 -0.45
N GLY A 122 10.03 -16.37 -1.24
CA GLY A 122 9.57 -15.06 -0.79
C GLY A 122 8.48 -14.54 -1.70
N CYS A 123 7.77 -13.51 -1.27
CA CYS A 123 6.90 -12.72 -2.11
C CYS A 123 7.21 -11.23 -1.94
N LEU A 124 6.97 -10.47 -3.01
CA LEU A 124 6.89 -9.02 -2.93
C LEU A 124 5.41 -8.65 -3.01
N SER A 125 4.91 -8.04 -1.94
CA SER A 125 3.54 -7.58 -1.82
C SER A 125 3.47 -6.08 -2.08
N LEU A 126 2.40 -5.67 -2.73
CA LEU A 126 1.98 -4.29 -2.95
C LEU A 126 0.61 -4.10 -2.31
N GLU A 127 0.45 -3.06 -1.51
CA GLU A 127 -0.83 -2.67 -0.89
C GLU A 127 -1.14 -1.19 -1.11
N MET A 128 -2.43 -0.88 -1.27
CA MET A 128 -2.93 0.51 -1.31
C MET A 128 -4.38 0.59 -0.85
N ILE A 129 -4.74 1.71 -0.23
CA ILE A 129 -6.14 2.07 -0.02
C ILE A 129 -6.69 2.59 -1.34
N LEU A 130 -7.88 2.12 -1.71
CA LEU A 130 -8.58 2.62 -2.89
C LEU A 130 -9.19 4.00 -2.58
N PRO A 131 -9.18 4.93 -3.55
CA PRO A 131 -9.91 6.20 -3.47
C PRO A 131 -11.43 6.03 -3.52
N PHE A 132 -11.95 5.24 -2.59
CA PHE A 132 -13.35 4.89 -2.42
C PHE A 132 -13.64 4.82 -0.93
N TRP A 133 -14.57 5.64 -0.45
CA TRP A 133 -14.95 5.73 0.95
C TRP A 133 -16.43 6.05 1.08
N SER A 134 -17.02 5.65 2.21
CA SER A 134 -18.40 5.93 2.59
C SER A 134 -18.53 5.84 4.10
N ASP A 135 -19.36 6.70 4.68
CA ASP A 135 -19.74 6.62 6.10
C ASP A 135 -20.74 5.46 6.36
N ASP A 136 -21.25 4.82 5.30
CA ASP A 136 -22.12 3.64 5.37
C ASP A 136 -21.30 2.35 5.17
N ASP A 137 -21.04 1.63 6.27
CA ASP A 137 -20.37 0.33 6.27
C ASP A 137 -21.05 -0.69 5.34
N SER A 138 -22.38 -0.64 5.20
CA SER A 138 -23.10 -1.57 4.32
C SER A 138 -22.77 -1.32 2.85
N LEU A 139 -22.52 -0.06 2.48
CA LEU A 139 -22.10 0.31 1.13
C LEU A 139 -20.65 -0.14 0.88
N MET A 140 -19.78 -0.05 1.89
CA MET A 140 -18.41 -0.55 1.81
C MET A 140 -18.36 -2.07 1.66
N GLU A 141 -19.20 -2.80 2.41
CA GLU A 141 -19.37 -4.25 2.27
C GLU A 141 -19.90 -4.64 0.89
N ASP A 142 -20.93 -3.95 0.37
CA ASP A 142 -21.48 -4.23 -0.95
C ASP A 142 -20.46 -3.93 -2.06
N ALA A 143 -19.69 -2.84 -1.94
CA ALA A 143 -18.59 -2.52 -2.84
C ALA A 143 -17.53 -3.64 -2.88
N LEU A 144 -17.17 -4.22 -1.72
CA LEU A 144 -16.26 -5.37 -1.67
C LEU A 144 -16.87 -6.61 -2.36
N LEU A 145 -18.15 -6.91 -2.09
CA LEU A 145 -18.80 -8.13 -2.57
C LEU A 145 -19.07 -8.14 -4.08
N THR A 146 -19.20 -6.97 -4.68
CA THR A 146 -19.49 -6.78 -6.12
C THR A 146 -18.27 -6.39 -6.94
N ALA A 147 -17.15 -6.10 -6.29
CA ALA A 147 -15.90 -5.79 -6.96
C ALA A 147 -15.48 -6.93 -7.91
N PRO A 148 -14.71 -6.62 -8.97
CA PRO A 148 -14.25 -7.63 -9.90
C PRO A 148 -13.43 -8.72 -9.19
N ILE A 149 -13.57 -9.97 -9.63
CA ILE A 149 -12.67 -11.04 -9.23
C ILE A 149 -11.32 -10.78 -9.90
N LEU A 150 -10.31 -10.49 -9.09
CA LEU A 150 -8.96 -10.15 -9.55
C LEU A 150 -8.14 -11.44 -9.72
N PRO A 151 -7.51 -11.67 -10.90
CA PRO A 151 -6.71 -12.86 -11.13
C PRO A 151 -5.44 -12.95 -10.27
N TYR A 152 -4.87 -11.80 -9.87
CA TYR A 152 -3.62 -11.72 -9.11
C TYR A 152 -3.79 -11.04 -7.75
N GLY A 153 -4.65 -10.02 -7.68
CA GLY A 153 -4.88 -9.29 -6.45
C GLY A 153 -6.04 -9.80 -5.60
N SER A 154 -6.23 -9.12 -4.48
CA SER A 154 -7.32 -9.34 -3.53
C SER A 154 -7.79 -8.00 -2.97
N LEU A 155 -9.09 -7.89 -2.75
CA LEU A 155 -9.70 -6.77 -2.04
C LEU A 155 -10.14 -7.22 -0.66
N PHE A 156 -10.00 -6.34 0.33
CA PHE A 156 -10.53 -6.55 1.67
C PHE A 156 -10.80 -5.20 2.35
N LEU A 157 -11.65 -5.23 3.38
CA LEU A 157 -11.96 -4.05 4.19
C LEU A 157 -11.12 -4.08 5.46
N GLU A 158 -10.58 -2.93 5.85
CA GLU A 158 -9.87 -2.74 7.11
C GLU A 158 -10.25 -1.40 7.73
N GLU A 159 -10.55 -1.40 9.02
CA GLU A 159 -10.83 -0.18 9.77
C GLU A 159 -9.53 0.62 9.95
N ASN A 160 -9.52 1.84 9.42
CA ASN A 160 -8.41 2.77 9.55
C ASN A 160 -8.43 3.41 10.92
N ARG A 161 -7.42 3.12 11.73
CA ARG A 161 -7.37 3.59 13.12
C ARG A 161 -7.08 5.08 13.26
N ASN A 162 -6.68 5.78 12.18
CA ASN A 162 -6.46 7.22 12.25
C ASN A 162 -7.76 8.03 12.20
N ASP A 163 -8.77 7.52 11.48
CA ASP A 163 -10.03 8.23 11.26
C ASP A 163 -11.28 7.37 11.51
N GLU A 164 -11.10 6.14 12.00
CA GLU A 164 -12.15 5.16 12.34
C GLU A 164 -13.04 4.75 11.15
N TYR A 165 -12.61 5.06 9.93
CA TYR A 165 -13.33 4.71 8.71
C TYR A 165 -12.96 3.33 8.19
N LEU A 166 -13.93 2.65 7.58
CA LEU A 166 -13.69 1.41 6.87
C LEU A 166 -13.06 1.69 5.50
N ASP A 167 -11.84 1.20 5.28
CA ASP A 167 -11.09 1.38 4.04
C ASP A 167 -11.13 0.13 3.18
N LEU A 168 -11.36 0.32 1.87
CA LEU A 168 -11.22 -0.75 0.88
C LEU A 168 -9.76 -0.81 0.40
N ILE A 169 -9.09 -1.92 0.68
CA ILE A 169 -7.66 -2.11 0.39
C ILE A 169 -7.49 -3.08 -0.77
N TYR A 170 -6.66 -2.69 -1.75
CA TYR A 170 -6.15 -3.55 -2.79
C TYR A 170 -4.76 -4.08 -2.44
N ARG A 171 -4.60 -5.41 -2.50
CA ARG A 171 -3.32 -6.11 -2.31
C ARG A 171 -3.02 -7.00 -3.51
N VAL A 172 -1.78 -7.02 -3.95
CA VAL A 172 -1.26 -8.01 -4.90
C VAL A 172 0.11 -8.51 -4.43
N ALA A 173 0.34 -9.82 -4.52
CA ALA A 173 1.59 -10.44 -4.08
C ALA A 173 2.18 -11.28 -5.21
N PHE A 174 3.45 -11.02 -5.54
CA PHE A 174 4.17 -11.76 -6.58
C PHE A 174 5.20 -12.70 -5.96
N PRO A 175 5.22 -13.99 -6.33
CA PRO A 175 6.24 -14.90 -5.84
C PRO A 175 7.62 -14.50 -6.38
N ILE A 176 8.60 -14.51 -5.50
CA ILE A 176 10.02 -14.34 -5.80
C ILE A 176 10.68 -15.70 -5.62
N PHE A 177 10.73 -16.50 -6.70
CA PHE A 177 11.34 -17.83 -6.69
C PHE A 177 12.25 -18.08 -7.91
N PRO A 178 13.53 -18.49 -7.73
CA PRO A 178 14.32 -18.40 -6.49
C PRO A 178 14.38 -16.95 -5.96
N PRO A 179 14.79 -16.67 -4.71
CA PRO A 179 14.61 -15.37 -4.03
C PRO A 179 15.49 -14.26 -4.63
N ALA A 180 15.16 -13.85 -5.84
CA ALA A 180 15.82 -12.85 -6.65
C ALA A 180 14.75 -12.00 -7.33
N LEU A 181 14.57 -10.78 -6.80
CA LEU A 181 13.78 -9.77 -7.46
C LEU A 181 14.48 -9.35 -8.77
N THR A 182 13.72 -9.24 -9.86
CA THR A 182 14.22 -8.76 -11.15
C THR A 182 13.43 -7.56 -11.61
N GLY A 183 14.02 -6.75 -12.49
CA GLY A 183 13.32 -5.61 -13.09
C GLY A 183 12.04 -6.03 -13.80
N ARG A 184 12.06 -7.17 -14.52
CA ARG A 184 10.88 -7.71 -15.20
C ARG A 184 9.77 -8.11 -14.24
N LEU A 185 10.10 -8.64 -13.06
CA LEU A 185 9.10 -8.96 -12.04
C LEU A 185 8.47 -7.68 -11.47
N LEU A 186 9.27 -6.65 -11.20
CA LEU A 186 8.75 -5.34 -10.77
C LEU A 186 7.89 -4.67 -11.84
N ASP A 187 8.35 -4.64 -13.09
CA ASP A 187 7.60 -4.07 -14.21
C ASP A 187 6.26 -4.80 -14.37
N LYS A 188 6.26 -6.14 -14.20
CA LYS A 188 5.04 -6.94 -14.28
C LYS A 188 4.11 -6.73 -13.07
N LEU A 189 4.66 -6.65 -11.85
CA LEU A 189 3.89 -6.36 -10.64
C LEU A 189 3.16 -5.03 -10.78
N PHE A 190 3.87 -3.95 -11.16
CA PHE A 190 3.26 -2.63 -11.36
C PHE A 190 2.27 -2.61 -12.52
N ALA A 191 2.54 -3.33 -13.63
CA ALA A 191 1.59 -3.42 -14.73
C ALA A 191 0.30 -4.17 -14.35
N VAL A 192 0.40 -5.22 -13.52
CA VAL A 192 -0.78 -5.92 -12.99
C VAL A 192 -1.55 -5.04 -12.02
N ALA A 193 -0.85 -4.38 -11.09
CA ALA A 193 -1.46 -3.45 -10.15
C ALA A 193 -2.25 -2.35 -10.86
N ARG A 194 -1.65 -1.68 -11.86
CA ARG A 194 -2.34 -0.66 -12.68
C ARG A 194 -3.60 -1.20 -13.34
N PHE A 195 -3.48 -2.37 -13.99
CA PHE A 195 -4.60 -2.96 -14.73
C PHE A 195 -5.75 -3.33 -13.80
N GLU A 196 -5.47 -4.11 -12.75
CA GLU A 196 -6.50 -4.56 -11.82
C GLU A 196 -7.11 -3.39 -11.02
N LEU A 197 -6.30 -2.42 -10.64
CA LEU A 197 -6.77 -1.21 -9.97
C LEU A 197 -7.74 -0.43 -10.86
N ARG A 198 -7.39 -0.20 -12.13
CA ARG A 198 -8.26 0.51 -13.07
C ARG A 198 -9.60 -0.20 -13.25
N GLU A 199 -9.59 -1.52 -13.43
CA GLU A 199 -10.83 -2.31 -13.56
C GLU A 199 -11.67 -2.22 -12.27
N THR A 200 -11.02 -2.25 -11.10
CA THR A 200 -11.69 -2.10 -9.81
C THR A 200 -12.33 -0.73 -9.67
N LEU A 201 -11.57 0.35 -9.90
CA LEU A 201 -12.06 1.73 -9.79
C LEU A 201 -13.20 2.03 -10.77
N THR A 202 -13.09 1.54 -12.01
CA THR A 202 -14.18 1.65 -13.01
C THR A 202 -15.47 0.93 -12.56
N SER A 203 -15.33 -0.15 -11.78
CA SER A 203 -16.48 -0.83 -11.19
C SER A 203 -17.07 -0.03 -10.02
N LEU A 204 -16.20 0.55 -9.18
CA LEU A 204 -16.58 1.34 -8.02
C LEU A 204 -17.26 2.66 -8.40
N ASP A 205 -16.93 3.29 -9.53
CA ASP A 205 -17.64 4.48 -10.04
C ASP A 205 -19.15 4.27 -10.26
N ARG A 206 -19.61 3.01 -10.32
CA ARG A 206 -21.02 2.66 -10.47
C ARG A 206 -21.78 2.71 -9.15
N TYR A 207 -21.06 2.74 -8.03
CA TYR A 207 -21.64 2.98 -6.72
C TYR A 207 -22.02 4.45 -6.64
N PRO A 208 -23.26 4.80 -6.26
CA PRO A 208 -23.62 6.18 -6.05
C PRO A 208 -22.68 6.78 -4.99
N GLU A 209 -22.16 7.98 -5.25
CA GLU A 209 -21.53 8.79 -4.21
C GLU A 209 -22.49 8.88 -3.02
N ALA A 210 -22.00 8.56 -1.83
CA ALA A 210 -22.70 8.83 -0.58
C ALA A 210 -22.91 10.35 -0.40
#